data_AF-A0ABD2FL83-F1
#
_entry.id   AF-A0ABD2FL83-F1
#
_cell.length_a   1.000
_cell.length_b   1.000
_cell.length_c   1.000
_cell.angle_alpha   90.00
_cell.angle_beta   90.00
_cell.angle_gamma   90.00
#
_symmetry.space_group_name_H-M   'P 1'
#
loop_
_entity.id
_entity.type
_entity.pdbx_description
1 polymer ?
#
loop_
_entity_poly.entity_id
_entity_poly.type
_entity_poly.pdbx_seq_one_letter_code
_entity_poly.pdbx_strand_id
1 'polypeptide(L)'
;MFFRGSNLNVPQNLLEEAEALLHPASPMTDIKACAGVQGYMSVEGEVIEMYAVRKVRSGKDFVPMRRLTLEQDSQRISVTLWREAAIAALNIGERVNITHTKANKTESPAPNIHLHQN
;
A
#
# COMPACT_ATOMS: atom_id res chain seq x y z
N MET A 1 -20.82 31.15 -23.28
CA MET A 1 -20.39 30.21 -24.35
C MET A 1 -20.22 28.86 -23.68
N PHE A 2 -21.08 27.88 -23.96
CA PHE A 2 -21.03 26.55 -23.33
C PHE A 2 -20.43 25.56 -24.32
N PHE A 3 -19.28 24.96 -23.98
CA PHE A 3 -18.69 23.89 -24.75
C PHE A 3 -19.48 22.60 -24.46
N ARG A 4 -20.26 22.12 -25.44
CA ARG A 4 -20.81 20.77 -25.42
C ARG A 4 -19.79 19.85 -26.07
N GLY A 5 -18.93 19.23 -25.26
CA GLY A 5 -18.10 18.14 -25.74
C GLY A 5 -18.97 16.95 -26.15
N SER A 6 -18.57 16.23 -27.19
CA SER A 6 -19.14 14.93 -27.54
C SER A 6 -19.02 13.98 -26.35
N ASN A 7 -20.04 13.17 -26.07
CA ASN A 7 -19.93 12.11 -25.06
C ASN A 7 -18.88 11.10 -25.53
N LEU A 8 -17.66 11.23 -25.03
CA LEU A 8 -16.54 10.36 -25.35
C LEU A 8 -16.70 9.10 -24.50
N ASN A 9 -17.17 8.02 -25.11
CA ASN A 9 -17.27 6.73 -24.47
C ASN A 9 -15.95 5.99 -24.67
N VAL A 10 -15.12 5.92 -23.64
CA VAL A 10 -13.88 5.14 -23.67
C VAL A 10 -14.25 3.68 -23.36
N PRO A 11 -13.98 2.74 -24.27
CA PRO A 11 -14.25 1.34 -24.01
C PRO A 11 -13.35 0.84 -22.87
N GLN A 12 -13.89 -0.02 -22.01
CA GLN A 12 -13.25 -0.42 -20.76
C GLN A 12 -11.87 -1.07 -20.95
N ASN A 13 -11.68 -1.81 -22.04
CA ASN A 13 -10.39 -2.42 -22.37
C ASN A 13 -9.27 -1.39 -22.57
N LEU A 14 -9.57 -0.20 -23.13
CA LEU A 14 -8.57 0.87 -23.31
C LEU A 14 -8.23 1.55 -21.99
N LEU A 15 -9.19 1.61 -21.05
CA LEU A 15 -8.93 2.09 -19.70
C LEU A 15 -8.01 1.14 -18.95
N GLU A 16 -8.30 -0.17 -19.01
CA GLU A 16 -7.47 -1.21 -18.38
C GLU A 16 -6.05 -1.24 -18.96
N GLU A 17 -5.91 -1.11 -20.29
CA GLU A 17 -4.61 -1.01 -20.95
C GLU A 17 -3.84 0.24 -20.53
N ALA A 18 -4.49 1.41 -20.49
CA ALA A 18 -3.88 2.64 -20.03
C ALA A 18 -3.43 2.55 -18.56
N GLU A 19 -4.25 1.95 -17.70
CA GLU A 19 -3.92 1.74 -16.30
C GLU A 19 -2.70 0.83 -16.13
N ALA A 20 -2.63 -0.26 -16.90
CA ALA A 20 -1.48 -1.17 -16.92
C ALA A 20 -0.19 -0.48 -17.39
N LEU A 21 -0.28 0.44 -18.36
CA LEU A 21 0.87 1.22 -18.84
C LEU A 21 1.34 2.28 -17.83
N LEU A 22 0.40 2.92 -17.12
CA LEU A 22 0.71 3.95 -16.13
C LEU A 22 1.23 3.36 -14.81
N HIS A 23 0.81 2.13 -14.47
CA HIS A 23 1.12 1.46 -13.23
C HIS A 23 1.71 0.07 -13.48
N PRO A 24 2.92 -0.02 -14.05
CA PRO A 24 3.53 -1.31 -14.37
C PRO A 24 3.74 -2.13 -13.11
N ALA A 25 3.22 -3.36 -13.06
CA ALA A 25 3.34 -4.20 -11.87
C ALA A 25 4.82 -4.45 -11.54
N SER A 26 5.23 -4.12 -10.31
CA SER A 26 6.55 -4.51 -9.80
C SER A 26 6.67 -6.03 -9.71
N PRO A 27 7.90 -6.59 -9.80
CA PRO A 27 8.10 -8.04 -9.72
C PRO A 27 7.47 -8.64 -8.45
N MET A 28 6.70 -9.72 -8.63
CA MET A 28 6.16 -10.49 -7.51
C MET A 28 7.32 -11.11 -6.73
N THR A 29 7.29 -10.95 -5.41
CA THR A 29 8.32 -11.42 -4.50
C THR A 29 7.67 -12.11 -3.31
N ASP A 30 8.09 -13.34 -3.04
CA ASP A 30 7.64 -14.06 -1.85
C ASP A 30 8.09 -13.36 -0.57
N ILE A 31 7.23 -13.39 0.47
CA ILE A 31 7.53 -12.80 1.78
C ILE A 31 8.89 -13.26 2.33
N LYS A 32 9.27 -14.52 2.08
CA LYS A 32 10.57 -15.11 2.47
C LYS A 32 11.77 -14.41 1.85
N ALA A 33 11.63 -13.90 0.62
CA ALA A 33 12.71 -13.31 -0.16
C ALA A 33 12.76 -11.78 -0.08
N CYS A 34 11.71 -11.13 0.44
CA CYS A 34 11.56 -9.67 0.46
C CYS A 34 12.74 -8.90 1.06
N ALA A 35 13.39 -9.42 2.10
CA ALA A 35 14.45 -8.71 2.82
C ALA A 35 15.71 -8.45 1.97
N GLY A 36 15.93 -9.24 0.92
CA GLY A 36 17.10 -9.16 0.05
C GLY A 36 16.88 -8.38 -1.25
N VAL A 37 15.63 -8.03 -1.58
CA VAL A 37 15.30 -7.41 -2.87
C VAL A 37 15.71 -5.95 -2.89
N GLN A 38 16.42 -5.57 -3.96
CA GLN A 38 16.72 -4.17 -4.27
C GLN A 38 15.66 -3.64 -5.25
N GLY A 39 15.13 -2.46 -4.98
CA GLY A 39 14.12 -1.81 -5.84
C GLY A 39 12.69 -1.97 -5.32
N TYR A 40 11.73 -1.78 -6.23
CA TYR A 40 10.30 -1.95 -5.94
C TYR A 40 9.88 -3.39 -6.14
N MET A 41 8.99 -3.88 -5.28
CA MET A 41 8.48 -5.25 -5.30
C MET A 41 6.97 -5.29 -5.03
N SER A 42 6.34 -6.37 -5.50
CA SER A 42 4.97 -6.73 -5.15
C SER A 42 4.97 -7.89 -4.17
N VAL A 43 4.07 -7.86 -3.20
CA VAL A 43 3.90 -8.92 -2.20
C VAL A 43 2.44 -9.33 -2.12
N GLU A 44 2.20 -10.63 -2.06
CA GLU A 44 0.87 -11.21 -1.88
C GLU A 44 0.78 -11.89 -0.52
N GLY A 45 -0.36 -11.72 0.17
CA GLY A 45 -0.60 -12.42 1.43
C GLY A 45 -1.98 -12.15 2.00
N GLU A 46 -2.34 -12.90 3.03
CA GLU A 46 -3.55 -12.70 3.80
C GLU A 46 -3.33 -11.66 4.90
N VAL A 47 -4.24 -10.71 5.06
CA VAL A 47 -4.19 -9.70 6.13
C VAL A 47 -4.55 -10.38 7.45
N ILE A 48 -3.55 -10.61 8.31
CA ILE A 48 -3.75 -11.24 9.63
C ILE A 48 -3.84 -10.22 10.77
N GLU A 49 -3.31 -9.02 10.58
CA GLU A 49 -3.41 -7.93 11.56
C GLU A 49 -3.56 -6.59 10.84
N MET A 50 -4.38 -5.71 11.40
CA MET A 50 -4.57 -4.36 10.87
C MET A 50 -4.63 -3.35 12.02
N TYR A 51 -3.79 -2.32 11.94
CA TYR A 51 -3.75 -1.23 12.92
C TYR A 51 -4.65 -0.07 12.48
N ALA A 52 -5.07 0.75 13.44
CA ALA A 52 -5.81 1.97 13.16
C ALA A 52 -5.00 2.94 12.27
N VAL A 53 -5.71 3.67 11.40
CA VAL A 53 -5.11 4.76 10.61
C VAL A 53 -4.68 5.89 11.55
N ARG A 54 -3.44 6.35 11.41
CA ARG A 54 -2.91 7.50 12.16
C ARG A 54 -2.42 8.58 11.21
N LYS A 55 -2.48 9.85 11.64
CA LYS A 55 -1.85 10.96 10.93
C LYS A 55 -0.39 11.10 11.37
N VAL A 56 0.53 11.16 10.42
CA VAL A 56 1.96 11.36 10.67
C VAL A 56 2.45 12.60 9.91
N ARG A 57 3.40 13.32 10.49
CA ARG A 57 3.99 14.50 9.85
C ARG A 57 4.96 14.05 8.76
N SER A 58 4.78 14.57 7.55
CA SER A 58 5.65 14.36 6.39
C SER A 58 6.04 15.72 5.81
N GLY A 59 7.22 16.22 6.20
CA GLY A 59 7.63 17.59 5.88
C GLY A 59 6.74 18.63 6.56
N LYS A 60 6.04 19.44 5.76
CA LYS A 60 5.09 20.47 6.25
C LYS A 60 3.65 19.95 6.40
N ASP A 61 3.35 18.78 5.86
CA ASP A 61 2.00 18.22 5.81
C ASP A 61 1.79 17.10 6.83
N PHE A 62 0.52 16.76 7.08
CA PHE A 62 0.13 15.55 7.81
C PHE A 62 -0.55 14.58 6.85
N VAL A 63 -0.04 13.36 6.79
CA VAL A 63 -0.55 12.31 5.89
C VAL A 63 -1.03 11.10 6.69
N PRO A 64 -2.08 10.40 6.24
CA PRO A 64 -2.50 9.16 6.88
C PRO A 64 -1.48 8.06 6.62
N MET A 65 -1.30 7.21 7.63
CA MET A 65 -0.42 6.04 7.61
C MET A 65 -1.13 4.91 8.34
N ARG A 66 -1.09 3.71 7.76
CA ARG A 66 -1.65 2.49 8.36
C ARG A 66 -0.63 1.37 8.26
N ARG A 67 -0.49 0.57 9.31
CA ARG A 67 0.32 -0.64 9.30
C ARG A 67 -0.61 -1.85 9.26
N LEU A 68 -0.20 -2.88 8.55
CA LEU A 68 -0.85 -4.18 8.54
C LEU A 68 0.20 -5.29 8.50
N THR A 69 -0.18 -6.50 8.90
CA THR A 69 0.66 -7.69 8.82
C THR A 69 0.03 -8.63 7.79
N LEU A 70 0.84 -9.02 6.79
CA LEU A 70 0.48 -10.05 5.82
C LEU A 70 1.09 -11.39 6.20
N GLU A 71 0.39 -12.47 5.92
CA GLU A 71 0.87 -13.85 6.04
C GLU A 71 0.85 -14.57 4.68
N GLN A 72 1.95 -15.22 4.34
CA GLN A 72 2.11 -16.12 3.19
C GLN A 72 2.96 -17.31 3.62
N ASP A 73 2.48 -18.54 3.45
CA ASP A 73 3.21 -19.78 3.77
C ASP A 73 3.85 -19.79 5.18
N SER A 74 3.07 -19.41 6.20
CA SER A 74 3.51 -19.29 7.60
C SER A 74 4.60 -18.24 7.85
N GLN A 75 4.84 -17.34 6.91
CA GLN A 75 5.77 -16.22 7.04
C GLN A 75 4.99 -14.91 7.09
N ARG A 76 5.48 -13.99 7.91
CA ARG A 76 4.80 -12.73 8.19
C ARG A 76 5.65 -11.55 7.80
N ILE A 77 5.02 -10.54 7.23
CA ILE A 77 5.65 -9.25 6.96
C ILE A 77 4.74 -8.10 7.39
N SER A 78 5.34 -7.08 8.00
CA SER A 78 4.65 -5.84 8.29
C SER A 78 4.75 -4.90 7.09
N VAL A 79 3.62 -4.49 6.55
CA VAL A 79 3.52 -3.50 5.47
C VAL A 79 3.03 -2.16 6.03
N THR A 80 3.67 -1.06 5.61
CA THR A 80 3.23 0.29 5.98
C THR A 80 2.66 1.00 4.76
N LEU A 81 1.37 1.29 4.80
CA LEU A 81 0.61 2.01 3.79
C LEU A 81 0.58 3.50 4.12
N TRP A 82 0.65 4.33 3.09
CA TRP A 82 0.70 5.79 3.19
C TRP A 82 -0.40 6.44 2.36
N ARG A 83 -0.84 7.63 2.76
CA ARG A 83 -1.79 8.46 2.02
C ARG A 83 -3.06 7.68 1.64
N GLU A 84 -3.41 7.61 0.37
CA GLU A 84 -4.61 6.96 -0.13
C GLU A 84 -4.63 5.45 0.17
N ALA A 85 -3.47 4.79 0.10
CA ALA A 85 -3.35 3.37 0.45
C ALA A 85 -3.65 3.11 1.94
N ALA A 86 -3.37 4.07 2.82
CA ALA A 86 -3.63 3.92 4.24
C ALA A 86 -5.13 3.87 4.59
N ILE A 87 -5.99 4.45 3.74
CA ILE A 87 -7.44 4.52 3.94
C ILE A 87 -8.22 3.56 3.03
N ALA A 88 -7.52 2.72 2.26
CA ALA A 88 -8.16 1.69 1.45
C ALA A 88 -9.01 0.75 2.32
N ALA A 89 -10.19 0.38 1.83
CA ALA A 89 -11.04 -0.61 2.47
C ALA A 89 -10.36 -1.97 2.38
N LEU A 90 -9.83 -2.45 3.51
CA LEU A 90 -9.16 -3.75 3.66
C LEU A 90 -9.74 -4.42 4.89
N ASN A 91 -9.90 -5.75 4.84
CA ASN A 91 -10.40 -6.53 5.96
C ASN A 91 -9.37 -7.55 6.44
N ILE A 92 -9.44 -7.92 7.72
CA ILE A 92 -8.68 -9.07 8.25
C ILE A 92 -9.26 -10.35 7.64
N GLY A 93 -8.40 -11.26 7.21
CA GLY A 93 -8.75 -12.48 6.47
C GLY A 93 -8.82 -12.30 4.95
N GLU A 94 -8.65 -11.07 4.45
CA GLU A 94 -8.62 -10.79 3.02
C GLU A 94 -7.24 -11.09 2.43
N ARG A 95 -7.20 -11.77 1.27
CA ARG A 95 -5.97 -11.95 0.51
C ARG A 95 -5.76 -10.78 -0.44
N VAL A 96 -4.61 -10.12 -0.33
CA VAL A 96 -4.31 -8.88 -1.05
C VAL A 96 -2.97 -8.98 -1.78
N ASN A 97 -2.86 -8.26 -2.89
CA ASN A 97 -1.62 -8.03 -3.61
C ASN A 97 -1.25 -6.54 -3.48
N ILE A 98 -0.09 -6.27 -2.88
CA ILE A 98 0.41 -4.91 -2.67
C ILE A 98 1.64 -4.71 -3.56
N THR A 99 1.51 -3.83 -4.55
CA THR A 99 2.58 -3.53 -5.51
C THR A 99 3.36 -2.25 -5.13
N HIS A 100 4.49 -2.03 -5.80
CA HIS A 100 5.34 -0.85 -5.63
C HIS A 100 5.82 -0.62 -4.19
N THR A 101 6.01 -1.70 -3.45
CA THR A 101 6.55 -1.65 -2.09
C THR A 101 8.07 -1.68 -2.12
N LYS A 102 8.70 -1.16 -1.06
CA LYS A 102 10.16 -1.22 -0.89
C LYS A 102 10.48 -1.89 0.43
N ALA A 103 11.38 -2.86 0.40
CA ALA A 103 11.91 -3.47 1.61
C ALA A 103 12.64 -2.41 2.45
N ASN A 104 12.28 -2.29 3.72
CA ASN A 104 12.96 -1.44 4.66
C ASN A 104 13.50 -2.27 5.82
N LYS A 105 14.81 -2.19 6.06
CA LYS A 105 15.46 -2.76 7.25
C LYS A 105 15.25 -1.81 8.43
N THR A 106 14.00 -1.63 8.85
CA THR A 106 13.74 -0.97 10.12
C THR A 106 13.70 -2.01 11.22
N GLU A 107 14.75 -2.07 12.04
CA GLU A 107 14.68 -2.64 13.37
C GLU A 107 13.76 -1.73 14.22
N SER A 108 12.51 -2.14 14.46
CA SER A 108 11.82 -2.00 15.75
C SER A 108 10.32 -2.34 15.64
N PRO A 109 9.82 -3.24 16.50
CA PRO A 109 8.40 -3.45 16.74
C PRO A 109 7.95 -2.62 17.97
N ALA A 110 7.71 -1.31 17.86
CA ALA A 110 6.94 -0.58 18.88
C ALA A 110 6.48 0.82 18.42
N PRO A 111 5.36 1.33 18.98
CA PRO A 111 4.81 2.63 18.62
C PRO A 111 5.49 3.73 19.44
N ASN A 112 6.09 4.72 18.78
CA ASN A 112 6.45 5.98 19.43
C ASN A 112 5.15 6.76 19.75
N ILE A 113 4.48 6.40 20.84
CA ILE A 113 3.43 7.21 21.47
C ILE A 113 4.15 8.28 22.29
N HIS A 114 4.36 9.46 21.70
CA HIS A 114 4.65 10.65 22.48
C HIS A 114 3.30 11.26 22.90
N LEU A 115 2.79 10.83 24.04
CA LEU A 115 1.75 11.55 24.78
C LEU A 115 2.44 12.70 25.51
N HIS A 116 2.41 13.90 24.94
CA HIS A 116 2.56 15.10 25.75
C HIS A 116 1.19 15.41 26.37
N GLN A 117 1.06 15.15 27.68
CA GLN A 117 0.00 15.74 28.50
C GLN A 117 0.47 17.13 28.98
N ASN A 118 -0.49 18.06 28.93
CA ASN A 118 -0.54 19.45 29.42
C ASN A 118 0.72 20.08 30.05
#